data_AF-B2RH57-F1
#
_entry.id   AF-B2RH57-F1
#
_cell.length_a   1.000
_cell.length_b   1.000
_cell.length_c   1.000
_cell.angle_alpha   90.00
_cell.angle_beta   90.00
_cell.angle_gamma   90.00
#
_symmetry.space_group_name_H-M   'P 1'
#
loop_
_entity.id
_entity.type
_entity.pdbx_description
1 polymer ?
#
loop_
_entity_poly.entity_id
_entity_poly.type
_entity_poly.pdbx_seq_one_letter_code
_entity_poly.pdbx_strand_id
1 'polypeptide(L)'
;MKMKYFHHPSGLLPRLLLLLLLTMGAVACTKEDNPDQPTSDEVATVKMSLDDVEMRGGDLYSGEDLIKKVRIFVFREGLNGLWVLDKQKLFASGQSDFQNPFTISAHAGPRQIYVIANEPDALTTKLDKILFKKELEDMQAPDVNEPIVRPFTMTGMATATLNPQGTVQANISLNRIAAKITLDIKQVTPGSDVIKITKVQILRNAKNSRLLEGTNKPTGYWNWANACDLPLTNNGSAQSIIQASAPLYVYENIGSDSDSSGRATQLVVEALYNGIKTRYYAYVNDKTTTANHHYSIRRNHHYKLDGTITKMGEFSSLLLTTTVLPWTVENLDYGFLVPYVAEINPHAVITQDNVVTFENSLSFTVRIKGRDGSRWKATLDNGLEFGFDSGSAIDGAADGTTVYTIKVKALKPNGIGIQRRTNLFFTVDGKKVILDKNINPQPTDIKIIQQGL
;
A
#
# COMPACT_ATOMS: atom_id res chain seq x y z
N MET A 1 33.97 0.80 -86.43
CA MET A 1 33.10 -0.39 -86.23
C MET A 1 33.98 -1.59 -85.88
N LYS A 2 33.99 -2.01 -84.61
CA LYS A 2 34.36 -3.36 -84.16
C LYS A 2 33.87 -3.50 -82.72
N MET A 3 32.60 -3.91 -82.58
CA MET A 3 32.08 -4.52 -81.36
C MET A 3 32.90 -5.79 -81.11
N LYS A 4 33.44 -5.95 -79.90
CA LYS A 4 33.87 -7.25 -79.39
C LYS A 4 33.40 -7.42 -77.95
N TYR A 5 32.76 -8.57 -77.78
CA TYR A 5 31.92 -9.05 -76.70
C TYR A 5 32.56 -9.03 -75.30
N PHE A 6 31.71 -8.72 -74.32
CA PHE A 6 31.91 -8.99 -72.90
C PHE A 6 32.13 -10.48 -72.68
N HIS A 7 33.34 -10.88 -72.31
CA HIS A 7 33.52 -12.06 -71.49
C HIS A 7 33.20 -11.67 -70.05
N HIS A 8 32.14 -12.24 -69.49
CA HIS A 8 31.97 -12.35 -68.05
C HIS A 8 33.05 -13.31 -67.51
N PRO A 9 34.04 -12.86 -66.72
CA PRO A 9 34.67 -13.75 -65.78
C PRO A 9 33.70 -13.85 -64.61
N SER A 10 33.02 -14.99 -64.54
CA SER A 10 32.47 -15.56 -63.32
C SER A 10 33.55 -15.55 -62.22
N GLY A 11 33.63 -14.45 -61.48
CA GLY A 11 34.65 -14.25 -60.44
C GLY A 11 34.22 -13.28 -59.34
N LEU A 12 32.97 -12.82 -59.34
CA LEU A 12 32.41 -11.94 -58.30
C LEU A 12 31.69 -12.69 -57.17
N LEU A 13 31.38 -13.98 -57.33
CA LEU A 13 30.81 -14.78 -56.25
C LEU A 13 31.76 -15.00 -55.04
N PRO A 14 33.08 -15.19 -55.21
CA PRO A 14 33.97 -15.28 -54.05
C PRO A 14 34.21 -13.92 -53.38
N ARG A 15 34.11 -12.81 -54.13
CA ARG A 15 34.32 -11.45 -53.58
C ARG A 15 33.09 -10.91 -52.85
N LEU A 16 31.88 -11.27 -53.27
CA LEU A 16 30.67 -10.88 -52.54
C LEU A 16 30.49 -11.70 -51.24
N LEU A 17 30.92 -12.97 -51.23
CA LEU A 17 30.97 -13.74 -49.98
C LEU A 17 32.01 -13.18 -49.00
N LEU A 18 33.18 -12.72 -49.48
CA LEU A 18 34.20 -12.18 -48.58
C LEU A 18 33.82 -10.82 -47.96
N LEU A 19 33.03 -9.99 -48.66
CA LEU A 19 32.55 -8.72 -48.10
C LEU A 19 31.36 -8.88 -47.13
N LEU A 20 30.52 -9.92 -47.27
CA LEU A 20 29.49 -10.20 -46.25
C LEU A 20 30.08 -10.81 -44.96
N LEU A 21 31.26 -11.42 -45.03
CA LEU A 21 31.94 -12.01 -43.86
C LEU A 21 32.70 -10.98 -43.01
N LEU A 22 32.93 -9.75 -43.48
CA LEU A 22 33.72 -8.74 -42.77
C LEU A 22 32.88 -7.64 -42.08
N THR A 23 31.55 -7.67 -42.15
CA THR A 23 30.68 -6.73 -41.41
C THR A 23 29.99 -7.34 -40.18
N MET A 24 30.35 -8.56 -39.76
CA MET A 24 29.91 -9.12 -38.46
C MET A 24 30.96 -9.01 -37.34
N GLY A 25 32.12 -8.41 -37.59
CA GLY A 25 33.20 -8.29 -36.63
C GLY A 25 33.25 -6.95 -35.88
N ALA A 26 32.17 -6.54 -35.18
CA ALA A 26 32.25 -5.43 -34.20
C ALA A 26 31.08 -5.31 -33.20
N VAL A 27 30.22 -6.32 -33.06
CA VAL A 27 29.22 -6.34 -31.97
C VAL A 27 29.32 -7.67 -31.22
N ALA A 28 30.53 -8.03 -30.81
CA ALA A 28 30.70 -8.76 -29.56
C ALA A 28 30.50 -7.74 -28.44
N CYS A 29 29.25 -7.26 -28.29
CA CYS A 29 28.81 -6.75 -27.01
C CYS A 29 29.08 -7.87 -26.03
N THR A 30 30.01 -7.63 -25.12
CA THR A 30 30.17 -8.34 -23.87
C THR A 30 28.82 -8.31 -23.17
N LYS A 31 27.94 -9.26 -23.49
CA LYS A 31 27.06 -9.83 -22.49
C LYS A 31 28.03 -10.49 -21.52
N GLU A 32 28.39 -9.74 -20.48
CA GLU A 32 28.70 -10.37 -19.20
C GLU A 32 27.67 -11.48 -19.01
N ASP A 33 28.15 -12.69 -18.73
CA ASP A 33 27.34 -13.80 -18.24
C ASP A 33 26.58 -13.29 -17.01
N ASN A 34 25.43 -12.68 -17.25
CA ASN A 34 24.45 -12.50 -16.21
C ASN A 34 23.88 -13.91 -16.05
N PRO A 35 24.17 -14.60 -14.92
CA PRO A 35 23.87 -16.01 -14.76
C PRO A 35 22.41 -16.22 -15.14
N ASP A 36 22.19 -17.16 -16.06
CA ASP A 36 20.91 -17.56 -16.63
C ASP A 36 19.77 -17.15 -15.70
N GLN A 37 19.08 -16.05 -16.00
CA GLN A 37 17.83 -15.78 -15.31
C GLN A 37 16.96 -17.01 -15.59
N PRO A 38 16.58 -17.80 -14.58
CA PRO A 38 15.95 -19.08 -14.85
C PRO A 38 14.55 -18.79 -15.41
N THR A 39 14.39 -18.76 -16.72
CA THR A 39 13.17 -19.18 -17.37
C THR A 39 13.19 -20.71 -17.36
N SER A 40 13.08 -21.28 -16.16
CA SER A 40 13.13 -22.72 -15.93
C SER A 40 11.70 -23.25 -15.84
N ASP A 41 11.44 -24.42 -16.43
CA ASP A 41 10.20 -25.19 -16.22
C ASP A 41 10.10 -25.71 -14.77
N GLU A 42 11.10 -25.48 -13.94
CA GLU A 42 11.07 -25.81 -12.52
C GLU A 42 10.03 -24.96 -11.76
N VAL A 43 9.32 -25.64 -10.86
CA VAL A 43 8.29 -25.02 -10.02
C VAL A 43 8.94 -24.44 -8.77
N ALA A 44 8.64 -23.18 -8.50
CA ALA A 44 9.01 -22.44 -7.30
C ALA A 44 7.75 -22.06 -6.51
N THR A 45 7.91 -21.84 -5.20
CA THR A 45 6.80 -21.45 -4.33
C THR A 45 6.97 -20.01 -3.84
N VAL A 46 5.89 -19.23 -3.92
CA VAL A 46 5.83 -17.89 -3.33
C VAL A 46 4.82 -17.85 -2.19
N LYS A 47 5.25 -17.27 -1.06
CA LYS A 47 4.40 -16.87 0.06
C LYS A 47 4.08 -15.40 -0.08
N MET A 48 2.81 -15.10 -0.25
CA MET A 48 2.25 -13.78 -0.43
C MET A 48 1.67 -13.30 0.88
N SER A 49 2.31 -12.31 1.49
CA SER A 49 1.78 -11.65 2.68
C SER A 49 1.00 -10.41 2.25
N LEU A 50 -0.25 -10.31 2.68
CA LEU A 50 -0.93 -9.02 2.74
C LEU A 50 -0.37 -8.26 3.95
N ASP A 51 -0.06 -6.98 3.78
CA ASP A 51 0.51 -6.14 4.85
C ASP A 51 -0.39 -6.13 6.10
N ASP A 52 0.18 -6.00 7.29
CA ASP A 52 -0.53 -5.81 8.57
C ASP A 52 -1.52 -6.92 9.02
N VAL A 53 -1.36 -8.17 8.55
CA VAL A 53 -2.09 -9.35 9.09
C VAL A 53 -1.18 -10.49 9.52
N GLU A 54 -1.36 -10.91 10.77
CA GLU A 54 -0.87 -12.19 11.29
C GLU A 54 -1.81 -13.35 10.92
N MET A 55 -1.28 -14.58 10.92
CA MET A 55 -1.99 -15.81 10.58
C MET A 55 -3.36 -15.90 11.28
N ARG A 56 -4.44 -15.90 10.50
CA ARG A 56 -5.82 -16.07 10.99
C ARG A 56 -6.59 -16.97 10.04
N GLY A 57 -7.32 -17.95 10.61
CA GLY A 57 -8.35 -18.68 9.90
C GLY A 57 -9.72 -18.00 9.95
N GLY A 58 -10.46 -18.08 8.86
CA GLY A 58 -11.74 -17.38 8.68
C GLY A 58 -11.58 -16.06 7.93
N ASP A 59 -12.50 -15.12 8.13
CA ASP A 59 -12.41 -13.79 7.50
C ASP A 59 -11.11 -13.07 7.92
N LEU A 60 -10.43 -12.45 6.94
CA LEU A 60 -9.30 -11.58 7.22
C LEU A 60 -9.83 -10.17 7.53
N TYR A 61 -9.25 -9.53 8.54
CA TYR A 61 -9.63 -8.18 9.02
C TYR A 61 -11.10 -8.04 9.44
N SER A 62 -11.57 -6.79 9.58
CA SER A 62 -12.95 -6.42 9.87
C SER A 62 -13.25 -5.01 9.30
N GLY A 63 -14.51 -4.57 9.37
CA GLY A 63 -14.86 -3.20 8.97
C GLY A 63 -14.55 -2.88 7.50
N GLU A 64 -13.98 -1.71 7.23
CA GLU A 64 -13.55 -1.29 5.88
C GLU A 64 -12.41 -2.15 5.32
N ASP A 65 -11.69 -2.89 6.15
CA ASP A 65 -10.57 -3.76 5.79
C ASP A 65 -10.99 -5.22 5.53
N LEU A 66 -12.26 -5.58 5.77
CA LEU A 66 -12.75 -6.96 5.66
C LEU A 66 -12.42 -7.61 4.31
N ILE A 67 -11.73 -8.75 4.34
CA ILE A 67 -11.40 -9.58 3.18
C ILE A 67 -11.94 -11.00 3.37
N LYS A 68 -12.75 -11.44 2.40
CA LYS A 68 -13.40 -12.77 2.34
C LYS A 68 -12.92 -13.62 1.17
N LYS A 69 -12.35 -13.01 0.13
CA LYS A 69 -11.81 -13.70 -1.04
C LYS A 69 -10.51 -13.05 -1.45
N VAL A 70 -9.57 -13.85 -1.92
CA VAL A 70 -8.29 -13.40 -2.46
C VAL A 70 -8.01 -14.20 -3.72
N ARG A 71 -7.95 -13.55 -4.87
CA ARG A 71 -7.44 -14.14 -6.11
C ARG A 71 -6.02 -13.67 -6.34
N ILE A 72 -5.13 -14.61 -6.62
CA ILE A 72 -3.74 -14.33 -6.94
C ILE A 72 -3.51 -14.72 -8.40
N PHE A 73 -2.90 -13.83 -9.17
CA PHE A 73 -2.38 -14.08 -10.51
C PHE A 73 -0.87 -13.94 -10.48
N VAL A 74 -0.17 -14.90 -11.07
CA VAL A 74 1.26 -14.86 -11.34
C VAL A 74 1.44 -14.82 -12.84
N PHE A 75 2.03 -13.76 -13.37
CA PHE A 75 2.37 -13.61 -14.79
C PHE A 75 3.87 -13.76 -14.99
N ARG A 76 4.23 -14.36 -16.13
CA ARG A 76 5.61 -14.45 -16.62
C ARG A 76 5.72 -13.77 -17.98
N GLU A 77 6.90 -13.29 -18.30
CA GLU A 77 7.18 -12.77 -19.62
C GLU A 77 7.26 -13.94 -20.62
N GLY A 78 6.46 -13.89 -21.67
CA GLY A 78 6.46 -14.81 -22.79
C GLY A 78 7.21 -14.24 -24.00
N LEU A 79 6.93 -14.82 -25.18
CA LEU A 79 7.52 -14.34 -26.44
C LEU A 79 7.16 -12.88 -26.72
N ASN A 80 8.11 -12.14 -27.29
CA ASN A 80 7.94 -10.73 -27.70
C ASN A 80 7.54 -9.76 -26.55
N GLY A 81 7.89 -10.09 -25.30
CA GLY A 81 7.59 -9.25 -24.13
C GLY A 81 6.13 -9.30 -23.66
N LEU A 82 5.35 -10.25 -24.18
CA LEU A 82 3.94 -10.43 -23.79
C LEU A 82 3.85 -11.14 -22.44
N TRP A 83 3.20 -10.51 -21.46
CA TRP A 83 2.98 -11.10 -20.14
C TRP A 83 1.81 -12.10 -20.16
N VAL A 84 2.14 -13.38 -19.96
CA VAL A 84 1.21 -14.51 -20.00
C VAL A 84 0.96 -15.06 -18.59
N LEU A 85 -0.25 -15.56 -18.37
CA LEU A 85 -0.61 -16.16 -17.09
C LEU A 85 0.24 -17.42 -16.86
N ASP A 86 0.93 -17.44 -15.73
CA ASP A 86 1.69 -18.58 -15.25
C ASP A 86 0.81 -19.45 -14.35
N LYS A 87 0.22 -18.83 -13.33
CA LYS A 87 -0.70 -19.48 -12.40
C LYS A 87 -1.73 -18.48 -11.90
N GLN A 88 -2.94 -18.96 -11.64
CA GLN A 88 -3.86 -18.26 -10.75
C GLN A 88 -4.48 -19.19 -9.72
N LYS A 89 -4.94 -18.61 -8.60
CA LYS A 89 -5.72 -19.32 -7.60
C LYS A 89 -6.65 -18.36 -6.86
N LEU A 90 -7.90 -18.77 -6.68
CA LEU A 90 -8.87 -18.12 -5.80
C LEU A 90 -8.85 -18.82 -4.44
N PHE A 91 -8.69 -18.03 -3.37
CA PHE A 91 -8.82 -18.44 -1.98
C PHE A 91 -10.08 -17.77 -1.40
N ALA A 92 -10.83 -18.49 -0.58
CA ALA A 92 -12.09 -17.98 -0.01
C ALA A 92 -12.21 -18.31 1.48
N SER A 93 -12.78 -17.38 2.24
CA SER A 93 -13.06 -17.56 3.66
C SER A 93 -13.83 -18.84 3.95
N GLY A 94 -13.48 -19.49 5.06
CA GLY A 94 -13.99 -20.81 5.44
C GLY A 94 -13.23 -21.98 4.80
N GLN A 95 -12.39 -21.76 3.79
CA GLN A 95 -11.47 -22.79 3.26
C GLN A 95 -10.20 -22.86 4.11
N SER A 96 -9.61 -24.05 4.21
CA SER A 96 -8.43 -24.30 5.04
C SER A 96 -7.17 -23.56 4.57
N ASP A 97 -7.09 -23.25 3.28
CA ASP A 97 -5.98 -22.55 2.66
C ASP A 97 -6.17 -21.02 2.58
N PHE A 98 -7.28 -20.49 3.08
CA PHE A 98 -7.50 -19.06 3.24
C PHE A 98 -6.81 -18.57 4.52
N GLN A 99 -5.49 -18.44 4.44
CA GLN A 99 -4.59 -18.04 5.53
C GLN A 99 -3.56 -17.06 4.96
N ASN A 100 -3.32 -15.94 5.65
CA ASN A 100 -2.19 -15.06 5.36
C ASN A 100 -0.94 -15.58 6.10
N PRO A 101 0.22 -15.81 5.45
CA PRO A 101 0.50 -15.60 4.03
C PRO A 101 -0.10 -16.69 3.13
N PHE A 102 -0.61 -16.28 1.97
CA PHE A 102 -1.14 -17.17 0.94
C PHE A 102 0.01 -17.84 0.18
N THR A 103 -0.12 -19.13 -0.10
CA THR A 103 0.92 -19.88 -0.82
C THR A 103 0.43 -20.29 -2.21
N ILE A 104 1.24 -19.99 -3.24
CA ILE A 104 1.00 -20.43 -4.62
C ILE A 104 2.32 -20.87 -5.26
N SER A 105 2.27 -21.93 -6.07
CA SER A 105 3.41 -22.43 -6.82
C SER A 105 3.29 -22.02 -8.29
N ALA A 106 4.38 -21.53 -8.86
CA ALA A 106 4.50 -21.03 -10.23
C ALA A 106 5.89 -21.37 -10.78
N HIS A 107 6.16 -21.15 -12.06
CA HIS A 107 7.48 -21.44 -12.61
C HIS A 107 8.54 -20.46 -12.06
N ALA A 108 9.78 -20.92 -11.93
CA ALA A 108 10.90 -20.11 -11.47
C ALA A 108 11.25 -18.94 -12.42
N GLY A 109 11.87 -17.89 -11.87
CA GLY A 109 12.29 -16.70 -12.61
C GLY A 109 11.50 -15.44 -12.26
N PRO A 110 11.72 -14.33 -13.02
CA PRO A 110 11.07 -13.05 -12.77
C PRO A 110 9.55 -13.12 -13.02
N ARG A 111 8.75 -12.67 -12.05
CA ARG A 111 7.28 -12.73 -12.09
C ARG A 111 6.64 -11.41 -11.66
N GLN A 112 5.49 -11.13 -12.25
CA GLN A 112 4.55 -10.10 -11.79
C GLN A 112 3.37 -10.77 -11.10
N ILE A 113 3.12 -10.38 -9.86
CA ILE A 113 2.10 -11.00 -9.02
C ILE A 113 1.04 -9.96 -8.74
N TYR A 114 -0.21 -10.26 -9.08
CA TYR A 114 -1.36 -9.41 -8.83
C TYR A 114 -2.31 -10.08 -7.85
N VAL A 115 -2.86 -9.29 -6.95
CA VAL A 115 -3.87 -9.74 -6.00
C VAL A 115 -5.14 -8.97 -6.22
N ILE A 116 -6.28 -9.67 -6.22
CA ILE A 116 -7.62 -9.10 -6.16
C ILE A 116 -8.29 -9.65 -4.90
N ALA A 117 -8.42 -8.82 -3.88
CA ALA A 117 -9.23 -9.13 -2.71
C ALA A 117 -10.69 -8.76 -2.97
N ASN A 118 -11.63 -9.59 -2.50
CA ASN A 118 -13.07 -9.41 -2.64
C ASN A 118 -13.49 -9.06 -4.08
N GLU A 119 -13.07 -9.88 -5.04
CA GLU A 119 -13.54 -9.73 -6.41
C GLU A 119 -15.08 -9.74 -6.47
N PRO A 120 -15.70 -8.90 -7.31
CA PRO A 120 -17.15 -8.94 -7.51
C PRO A 120 -17.57 -10.28 -8.13
N ASP A 121 -18.64 -10.89 -7.62
CA ASP A 121 -19.10 -12.21 -8.10
C ASP A 121 -19.40 -12.23 -9.61
N ALA A 122 -19.85 -11.09 -10.16
CA ALA A 122 -20.09 -10.91 -11.59
C ALA A 122 -18.83 -11.01 -12.46
N LEU A 123 -17.63 -10.92 -11.87
CA LEU A 123 -16.36 -10.99 -12.58
C LEU A 123 -15.66 -12.35 -12.43
N THR A 124 -16.06 -13.21 -11.50
CA THR A 124 -15.41 -14.51 -11.22
C THR A 124 -15.14 -15.31 -12.50
N THR A 125 -16.16 -15.53 -13.34
CA THR A 125 -16.02 -16.29 -14.60
C THR A 125 -15.09 -15.61 -15.62
N LYS A 126 -15.00 -14.28 -15.62
CA LYS A 126 -14.08 -13.54 -16.49
C LYS A 126 -12.65 -13.66 -15.98
N LEU A 127 -12.48 -13.55 -14.67
CA LEU A 127 -11.18 -13.69 -13.98
C LEU A 127 -10.61 -15.10 -14.14
N ASP A 128 -11.44 -16.14 -14.06
CA ASP A 128 -11.05 -17.54 -14.30
C ASP A 128 -10.50 -17.78 -15.73
N LYS A 129 -10.87 -16.93 -16.70
CA LYS A 129 -10.52 -17.08 -18.12
C LYS A 129 -9.33 -16.22 -18.56
N ILE A 130 -8.75 -15.42 -17.69
CA ILE A 130 -7.58 -14.59 -18.03
C ILE A 130 -6.42 -15.50 -18.47
N LEU A 131 -5.81 -15.14 -19.60
CA LEU A 131 -4.60 -15.74 -20.15
C LEU A 131 -3.46 -14.72 -20.26
N PHE A 132 -3.79 -13.43 -20.42
CA PHE A 132 -2.82 -12.36 -20.58
C PHE A 132 -3.02 -11.28 -19.53
N LYS A 133 -1.91 -10.72 -19.04
CA LYS A 133 -1.94 -9.60 -18.09
C LYS A 133 -2.80 -8.44 -18.59
N LYS A 134 -2.76 -8.18 -19.89
CA LYS A 134 -3.53 -7.10 -20.53
C LYS A 134 -5.04 -7.25 -20.31
N GLU A 135 -5.56 -8.48 -20.29
CA GLU A 135 -6.99 -8.74 -20.03
C GLU A 135 -7.37 -8.37 -18.58
N LEU A 136 -6.46 -8.62 -17.63
CA LEU A 136 -6.63 -8.18 -16.25
C LEU A 136 -6.57 -6.65 -16.14
N GLU A 137 -5.60 -6.03 -16.80
CA GLU A 137 -5.44 -4.57 -16.81
C GLU A 137 -6.67 -3.88 -17.40
N ASP A 138 -7.25 -4.40 -18.47
CA ASP A 138 -8.41 -3.81 -19.14
C ASP A 138 -9.74 -4.10 -18.42
N MET A 139 -9.72 -4.89 -17.34
CA MET A 139 -10.92 -5.27 -16.63
C MET A 139 -11.52 -4.12 -15.81
N GLN A 140 -12.82 -3.93 -16.00
CA GLN A 140 -13.64 -2.96 -15.27
C GLN A 140 -14.46 -3.67 -14.18
N ALA A 141 -14.59 -3.02 -13.03
CA ALA A 141 -15.58 -3.37 -12.02
C ALA A 141 -17.00 -3.22 -12.59
N PRO A 142 -17.99 -3.98 -12.08
CA PRO A 142 -19.37 -3.83 -12.50
C PRO A 142 -19.91 -2.42 -12.25
N ASP A 143 -20.85 -2.00 -13.09
CA ASP A 143 -21.55 -0.73 -12.91
C ASP A 143 -22.38 -0.74 -11.61
N VAL A 144 -22.30 0.36 -10.85
CA VAL A 144 -23.15 0.66 -9.69
C VAL A 144 -23.97 1.91 -9.96
N ASN A 145 -25.17 2.00 -9.37
CA ASN A 145 -25.99 3.22 -9.38
C ASN A 145 -26.19 3.80 -7.96
N GLU A 146 -25.44 3.30 -7.00
CA GLU A 146 -25.57 3.57 -5.57
C GLU A 146 -24.20 3.45 -4.89
N PRO A 147 -24.05 3.90 -3.63
CA PRO A 147 -22.78 3.84 -2.91
C PRO A 147 -22.20 2.42 -2.88
N ILE A 148 -20.89 2.30 -3.02
CA ILE A 148 -20.21 1.01 -2.97
C ILE A 148 -20.36 0.41 -1.58
N VAL A 149 -20.71 -0.87 -1.53
CA VAL A 149 -20.90 -1.62 -0.28
C VAL A 149 -19.68 -2.49 0.04
N ARG A 150 -19.53 -2.81 1.33
CA ARG A 150 -18.51 -3.75 1.82
C ARG A 150 -18.94 -5.21 1.55
N PRO A 151 -17.99 -6.16 1.45
CA PRO A 151 -16.54 -5.96 1.52
C PRO A 151 -15.98 -5.33 0.23
N PHE A 152 -15.04 -4.40 0.35
CA PHE A 152 -14.54 -3.67 -0.81
C PHE A 152 -13.59 -4.52 -1.64
N THR A 153 -13.71 -4.44 -2.96
CA THR A 153 -12.68 -4.94 -3.85
C THR A 153 -11.40 -4.15 -3.67
N MET A 154 -10.28 -4.85 -3.49
CA MET A 154 -8.96 -4.25 -3.34
C MET A 154 -7.98 -4.93 -4.28
N THR A 155 -6.98 -4.18 -4.73
CA THR A 155 -5.98 -4.69 -5.65
C THR A 155 -4.59 -4.31 -5.20
N GLY A 156 -3.63 -5.20 -5.44
CA GLY A 156 -2.22 -4.93 -5.18
C GLY A 156 -1.34 -5.68 -6.16
N MET A 157 -0.08 -5.28 -6.25
CA MET A 157 0.90 -5.87 -7.15
C MET A 157 2.27 -5.92 -6.47
N ALA A 158 3.00 -7.01 -6.71
CA ALA A 158 4.42 -7.11 -6.43
C ALA A 158 5.16 -7.73 -7.61
N THR A 159 6.47 -7.47 -7.68
CA THR A 159 7.40 -8.19 -8.55
C THR A 159 8.29 -9.07 -7.69
N ALA A 160 8.54 -10.31 -8.11
CA ALA A 160 9.42 -11.23 -7.40
C ALA A 160 10.18 -12.10 -8.40
N THR A 161 11.41 -12.51 -8.06
CA THR A 161 12.14 -13.54 -8.81
C THR A 161 12.05 -14.83 -8.03
N LEU A 162 11.35 -15.82 -8.58
CA LEU A 162 11.09 -17.09 -7.91
C LEU A 162 12.27 -18.05 -8.09
N ASN A 163 12.69 -18.73 -7.02
CA ASN A 163 13.76 -19.73 -7.05
C ASN A 163 13.22 -21.15 -6.82
N PRO A 164 13.67 -22.16 -7.58
CA PRO A 164 13.27 -23.55 -7.35
C PRO A 164 13.71 -24.10 -5.98
N GLN A 165 14.83 -23.61 -5.46
CA GLN A 165 15.48 -24.14 -4.25
C GLN A 165 14.91 -23.56 -2.94
N GLY A 166 13.87 -22.71 -3.00
CA GLY A 166 13.38 -22.00 -1.83
C GLY A 166 11.93 -21.53 -1.92
N THR A 167 11.49 -20.88 -0.85
CA THR A 167 10.22 -20.14 -0.82
C THR A 167 10.52 -18.65 -0.82
N VAL A 168 10.04 -17.94 -1.83
CA VAL A 168 10.17 -16.48 -1.89
C VAL A 168 9.03 -15.83 -1.13
N GLN A 169 9.32 -14.80 -0.35
CA GLN A 169 8.32 -13.97 0.31
C GLN A 169 8.09 -12.70 -0.50
N ALA A 170 6.82 -12.35 -0.70
CA ALA A 170 6.43 -11.09 -1.33
C ALA A 170 5.33 -10.44 -0.49
N ASN A 171 5.57 -9.19 -0.10
CA ASN A 171 4.59 -8.36 0.60
C ASN A 171 3.79 -7.56 -0.44
N ILE A 172 2.48 -7.50 -0.28
CA ILE A 172 1.59 -6.72 -1.15
C ILE A 172 0.72 -5.80 -0.31
N SER A 173 0.88 -4.51 -0.57
CA SER A 173 -0.08 -3.49 -0.15
C SER A 173 -1.32 -3.53 -1.04
N LEU A 174 -2.50 -3.52 -0.43
CA LEU A 174 -3.77 -3.51 -1.13
C LEU A 174 -4.38 -2.11 -1.14
N ASN A 175 -4.75 -1.63 -2.32
CA ASN A 175 -5.51 -0.41 -2.52
C ASN A 175 -6.97 -0.75 -2.80
N ARG A 176 -7.90 -0.15 -2.06
CA ARG A 176 -9.33 -0.22 -2.41
C ARG A 176 -9.56 0.45 -3.75
N ILE A 177 -10.43 -0.13 -4.58
CA ILE A 177 -10.87 0.52 -5.83
C ILE A 177 -11.93 1.61 -5.60
N ALA A 178 -12.28 1.87 -4.33
CA ALA A 178 -13.22 2.89 -3.88
C ALA A 178 -12.49 4.09 -3.26
N ALA A 179 -13.13 5.24 -3.23
CA ALA A 179 -12.79 6.41 -2.43
C ALA A 179 -13.89 6.66 -1.38
N LYS A 180 -13.54 7.32 -0.27
CA LYS A 180 -14.52 7.71 0.76
C LYS A 180 -14.67 9.22 0.84
N ILE A 181 -15.90 9.69 1.00
CA ILE A 181 -16.25 11.11 1.14
C ILE A 181 -16.96 11.30 2.49
N THR A 182 -16.57 12.33 3.24
CA THR A 182 -17.28 12.82 4.42
C THR A 182 -17.55 14.31 4.27
N LEU A 183 -18.57 14.83 4.95
CA LEU A 183 -19.00 16.23 4.80
C LEU A 183 -19.47 16.78 6.13
N ASP A 184 -18.82 17.85 6.55
CA ASP A 184 -19.22 18.70 7.66
C ASP A 184 -19.61 20.08 7.11
N ILE A 185 -20.73 20.65 7.60
CA ILE A 185 -21.18 21.99 7.22
C ILE A 185 -21.31 22.87 8.46
N LYS A 186 -20.83 24.11 8.37
CA LYS A 186 -21.06 25.17 9.35
C LYS A 186 -21.61 26.44 8.72
N GLN A 187 -22.19 27.29 9.56
CA GLN A 187 -22.66 28.61 9.21
C GLN A 187 -21.75 29.68 9.82
N VAL A 188 -21.33 30.64 9.00
CA VAL A 188 -20.60 31.85 9.43
C VAL A 188 -21.12 33.03 8.62
N THR A 189 -22.25 33.60 9.03
CA THR A 189 -22.89 34.73 8.34
C THR A 189 -22.84 36.00 9.17
N PRO A 190 -22.86 37.19 8.55
CA PRO A 190 -23.08 38.45 9.27
C PRO A 190 -24.47 38.46 9.91
N GLY A 191 -24.56 38.78 11.20
CA GLY A 191 -25.85 39.00 11.89
C GLY A 191 -26.62 37.72 12.27
N SER A 192 -27.94 37.78 12.21
CA SER A 192 -28.87 36.78 12.78
C SER A 192 -29.54 35.89 11.72
N ASP A 193 -28.87 35.62 10.60
CA ASP A 193 -29.43 34.75 9.57
C ASP A 193 -29.69 33.34 10.10
N VAL A 194 -30.80 32.76 9.66
CA VAL A 194 -31.23 31.40 10.04
C VAL A 194 -31.10 30.51 8.81
N ILE A 195 -30.24 29.49 8.90
CA ILE A 195 -30.02 28.55 7.81
C ILE A 195 -30.42 27.15 8.25
N LYS A 196 -31.16 26.47 7.38
CA LYS A 196 -31.53 25.07 7.56
C LYS A 196 -31.21 24.27 6.31
N ILE A 197 -30.34 23.28 6.42
CA ILE A 197 -30.03 22.38 5.30
C ILE A 197 -31.19 21.40 5.13
N THR A 198 -31.74 21.36 3.92
CA THR A 198 -32.89 20.52 3.58
C THR A 198 -32.51 19.30 2.74
N LYS A 199 -31.39 19.38 2.02
CA LYS A 199 -30.90 18.28 1.20
C LYS A 199 -29.44 18.46 0.85
N VAL A 200 -28.71 17.36 0.75
CA VAL A 200 -27.37 17.31 0.18
C VAL A 200 -27.32 16.30 -0.94
N GLN A 201 -26.58 16.60 -2.00
CA GLN A 201 -26.34 15.70 -3.10
C GLN A 201 -24.85 15.67 -3.46
N ILE A 202 -24.39 14.48 -3.86
CA ILE A 202 -23.09 14.31 -4.51
C ILE A 202 -23.39 13.82 -5.92
N LEU A 203 -23.17 14.68 -6.91
CA LEU A 203 -23.46 14.41 -8.31
C LEU A 203 -22.23 13.86 -9.02
N ARG A 204 -22.47 13.14 -10.11
CA ARG A 204 -21.42 12.64 -11.02
C ARG A 204 -20.46 11.65 -10.37
N ASN A 205 -20.99 10.75 -9.54
CA ASN A 205 -20.22 9.60 -9.06
C ASN A 205 -20.05 8.60 -10.21
N ALA A 206 -18.85 8.10 -10.42
CA ALA A 206 -18.59 7.13 -11.49
C ALA A 206 -19.38 5.83 -11.26
N LYS A 207 -19.99 5.30 -12.32
CA LYS A 207 -20.67 3.99 -12.26
C LYS A 207 -19.70 2.83 -12.11
N ASN A 208 -18.48 2.94 -12.64
CA ASN A 208 -17.49 1.87 -12.59
C ASN A 208 -16.07 2.41 -12.47
N SER A 209 -15.16 1.50 -12.19
CA SER A 209 -13.73 1.73 -12.05
C SER A 209 -12.95 0.57 -12.65
N ARG A 210 -11.73 0.80 -13.12
CA ARG A 210 -10.84 -0.31 -13.46
C ARG A 210 -10.51 -1.10 -12.20
N LEU A 211 -10.34 -2.41 -12.32
CA LEU A 211 -9.83 -3.18 -11.18
C LEU A 211 -8.43 -2.70 -10.80
N LEU A 212 -7.52 -2.63 -11.76
CA LEU A 212 -6.16 -2.12 -11.55
C LEU A 212 -6.07 -0.61 -11.78
N GLU A 213 -5.05 0.02 -11.20
CA GLU A 213 -4.76 1.44 -11.45
C GLU A 213 -4.40 1.69 -12.91
N GLY A 214 -4.75 2.88 -13.40
CA GLY A 214 -4.45 3.34 -14.74
C GLY A 214 -5.40 4.43 -15.20
N THR A 215 -5.39 4.75 -16.49
CA THR A 215 -6.37 5.69 -17.06
C THR A 215 -7.75 5.04 -17.08
N ASN A 216 -8.73 5.69 -16.46
CA ASN A 216 -10.12 5.26 -16.39
C ASN A 216 -11.03 6.32 -17.05
N LYS A 217 -12.02 5.85 -17.80
CA LYS A 217 -13.13 6.66 -18.29
C LYS A 217 -14.41 5.94 -17.88
N PRO A 218 -15.13 6.43 -16.86
CA PRO A 218 -16.38 5.82 -16.44
C PRO A 218 -17.36 5.68 -17.61
N THR A 219 -18.12 4.58 -17.66
CA THR A 219 -19.18 4.37 -18.66
C THR A 219 -20.36 5.31 -18.48
N GLY A 220 -20.50 5.88 -17.29
CA GLY A 220 -21.52 6.85 -16.95
C GLY A 220 -21.42 7.28 -15.49
N TYR A 221 -22.43 8.01 -15.04
CA TYR A 221 -22.49 8.55 -13.70
C TYR A 221 -23.82 8.28 -13.00
N TRP A 222 -23.79 8.30 -11.67
CA TRP A 222 -24.96 8.30 -10.81
C TRP A 222 -24.86 9.42 -9.77
N ASN A 223 -25.98 9.75 -9.14
CA ASN A 223 -26.07 10.84 -8.16
C ASN A 223 -26.52 10.28 -6.82
N TRP A 224 -25.83 10.68 -5.76
CA TRP A 224 -26.28 10.46 -4.39
C TRP A 224 -27.12 11.65 -3.93
N ALA A 225 -28.17 11.40 -3.16
CA ALA A 225 -28.97 12.42 -2.53
C ALA A 225 -29.41 11.97 -1.14
N ASN A 226 -29.40 12.91 -0.19
CA ASN A 226 -29.89 12.72 1.16
C ASN A 226 -30.76 13.92 1.54
N ALA A 227 -32.01 13.66 1.87
CA ALA A 227 -32.88 14.66 2.48
C ALA A 227 -32.50 14.80 3.96
N CYS A 228 -32.50 16.04 4.46
CA CYS A 228 -32.17 16.31 5.86
C CYS A 228 -33.06 17.43 6.41
N ASP A 229 -33.13 17.53 7.73
CA ASP A 229 -33.77 18.64 8.44
C ASP A 229 -32.80 19.16 9.48
N LEU A 230 -31.77 19.89 9.02
CA LEU A 230 -30.61 20.26 9.83
C LEU A 230 -30.53 21.78 9.99
N PRO A 231 -31.05 22.36 11.07
CA PRO A 231 -30.80 23.76 11.40
C PRO A 231 -29.33 23.95 11.77
N LEU A 232 -28.72 25.01 11.26
CA LEU A 232 -27.37 25.41 11.63
C LEU A 232 -27.43 26.54 12.67
N THR A 233 -26.47 26.53 13.59
CA THR A 233 -26.25 27.62 14.52
C THR A 233 -25.18 28.55 13.95
N ASN A 234 -25.47 29.84 13.80
CA ASN A 234 -24.48 30.80 13.30
C ASN A 234 -23.27 30.88 14.25
N ASN A 235 -22.05 30.78 13.69
CA ASN A 235 -20.78 30.66 14.42
C ASN A 235 -20.71 29.45 15.38
N GLY A 236 -21.61 28.47 15.24
CA GLY A 236 -21.57 27.22 15.98
C GLY A 236 -20.58 26.21 15.41
N SER A 237 -20.50 25.05 16.08
CA SER A 237 -19.71 23.91 15.60
C SER A 237 -20.26 23.37 14.28
N ALA A 238 -19.35 22.90 13.43
CA ALA A 238 -19.74 22.20 12.20
C ALA A 238 -20.58 20.97 12.52
N GLN A 239 -21.56 20.71 11.65
CA GLN A 239 -22.48 19.60 11.74
C GLN A 239 -22.18 18.60 10.64
N SER A 240 -22.00 17.34 11.02
CA SER A 240 -21.72 16.26 10.06
C SER A 240 -22.98 15.83 9.32
N ILE A 241 -22.92 15.85 7.99
CA ILE A 241 -23.99 15.39 7.09
C ILE A 241 -23.64 14.04 6.48
N ILE A 242 -22.39 13.87 6.05
CA ILE A 242 -21.83 12.57 5.67
C ILE A 242 -20.83 12.20 6.76
N GLN A 243 -21.27 11.33 7.68
CA GLN A 243 -20.57 10.99 8.92
C GLN A 243 -19.29 10.20 8.65
N ALA A 244 -18.25 10.40 9.48
CA ALA A 244 -17.04 9.58 9.42
C ALA A 244 -17.29 8.09 9.73
N SER A 245 -18.31 7.78 10.54
CA SER A 245 -18.73 6.41 10.86
C SER A 245 -19.54 5.75 9.73
N ALA A 246 -20.10 6.55 8.81
CA ALA A 246 -20.82 6.10 7.64
C ALA A 246 -20.48 6.96 6.41
N PRO A 247 -19.24 6.91 5.90
CA PRO A 247 -18.83 7.69 4.74
C PRO A 247 -19.60 7.30 3.48
N LEU A 248 -19.63 8.21 2.51
CA LEU A 248 -20.09 7.90 1.16
C LEU A 248 -18.95 7.26 0.37
N TYR A 249 -19.13 6.01 -0.06
CA TYR A 249 -18.16 5.29 -0.88
C TYR A 249 -18.50 5.39 -2.37
N VAL A 250 -17.52 5.81 -3.17
CA VAL A 250 -17.69 6.02 -4.61
C VAL A 250 -16.51 5.41 -5.36
N TYR A 251 -16.71 5.10 -6.63
CA TYR A 251 -15.60 4.72 -7.50
C TYR A 251 -14.72 5.93 -7.82
N GLU A 252 -13.50 5.65 -8.25
CA GLU A 252 -12.64 6.69 -8.80
C GLU A 252 -13.31 7.38 -10.00
N ASN A 253 -13.08 8.68 -10.11
CA ASN A 253 -13.52 9.50 -11.22
C ASN A 253 -12.35 10.41 -11.59
N ILE A 254 -11.45 9.91 -12.44
CA ILE A 254 -10.26 10.65 -12.85
C ILE A 254 -10.53 11.50 -14.10
N GLY A 255 -10.19 12.78 -14.00
CA GLY A 255 -10.20 13.73 -15.10
C GLY A 255 -9.01 13.51 -16.05
N SER A 256 -9.11 14.10 -17.23
CA SER A 256 -7.95 14.48 -18.03
C SER A 256 -7.82 16.00 -18.01
N ASP A 257 -6.64 16.53 -18.36
CA ASP A 257 -6.43 17.99 -18.48
C ASP A 257 -7.47 18.64 -19.40
N SER A 258 -7.95 17.90 -20.40
CA SER A 258 -8.94 18.33 -21.39
C SER A 258 -10.40 18.36 -20.91
N ASP A 259 -10.73 17.72 -19.77
CA ASP A 259 -12.12 17.55 -19.30
C ASP A 259 -12.22 17.51 -17.76
N SER A 260 -11.41 18.32 -17.09
CA SER A 260 -11.35 18.31 -15.62
C SER A 260 -12.70 18.68 -15.00
N SER A 261 -13.33 19.79 -15.41
CA SER A 261 -14.61 20.25 -14.83
C SER A 261 -15.86 19.59 -15.40
N GLY A 262 -15.82 19.07 -16.63
CA GLY A 262 -16.98 18.50 -17.32
C GLY A 262 -17.48 17.19 -16.69
N ARG A 263 -16.58 16.43 -16.05
CA ARG A 263 -16.92 15.20 -15.32
C ARG A 263 -16.74 15.25 -13.80
N ALA A 264 -16.17 16.32 -13.26
CA ALA A 264 -15.88 16.44 -11.84
C ALA A 264 -17.08 16.12 -10.95
N THR A 265 -16.85 15.36 -9.89
CA THR A 265 -17.85 15.11 -8.84
C THR A 265 -18.23 16.42 -8.15
N GLN A 266 -19.52 16.67 -7.98
CA GLN A 266 -20.05 17.94 -7.45
C GLN A 266 -20.79 17.73 -6.15
N LEU A 267 -20.61 18.66 -5.21
CA LEU A 267 -21.44 18.84 -4.04
C LEU A 267 -22.55 19.84 -4.37
N VAL A 268 -23.80 19.46 -4.06
CA VAL A 268 -24.95 20.37 -4.06
C VAL A 268 -25.59 20.36 -2.69
N VAL A 269 -25.79 21.55 -2.12
CA VAL A 269 -26.44 21.73 -0.82
C VAL A 269 -27.69 22.57 -1.04
N GLU A 270 -28.87 22.01 -0.78
CA GLU A 270 -30.13 22.75 -0.76
C GLU A 270 -30.45 23.15 0.68
N ALA A 271 -30.84 24.41 0.88
CA ALA A 271 -31.15 24.94 2.20
C ALA A 271 -32.30 25.95 2.15
N LEU A 272 -32.86 26.26 3.32
CA LEU A 272 -33.65 27.47 3.57
C LEU A 272 -32.75 28.50 4.24
N TYR A 273 -32.55 29.64 3.59
CA TYR A 273 -31.85 30.80 4.15
C TYR A 273 -32.89 31.86 4.46
N ASN A 274 -33.13 32.16 5.74
CA ASN A 274 -34.23 33.02 6.20
C ASN A 274 -35.59 32.62 5.57
N GLY A 275 -35.83 31.31 5.44
CA GLY A 275 -37.04 30.75 4.82
C GLY A 275 -37.04 30.70 3.29
N ILE A 276 -36.05 31.30 2.61
CA ILE A 276 -35.94 31.29 1.15
C ILE A 276 -35.14 30.07 0.70
N LYS A 277 -35.69 29.31 -0.27
CA LYS A 277 -34.98 28.17 -0.88
C LYS A 277 -33.73 28.66 -1.61
N THR A 278 -32.59 28.07 -1.27
CA THR A 278 -31.30 28.36 -1.89
C THR A 278 -30.57 27.05 -2.19
N ARG A 279 -29.68 27.09 -3.19
CA ARG A 279 -28.81 25.95 -3.55
C ARG A 279 -27.38 26.44 -3.64
N TYR A 280 -26.45 25.65 -3.15
CA TYR A 280 -25.02 25.90 -3.24
C TYR A 280 -24.35 24.81 -4.07
N TYR A 281 -23.38 25.19 -4.89
CA TYR A 281 -22.63 24.29 -5.76
C TYR A 281 -21.14 24.40 -5.49
N ALA A 282 -20.48 23.25 -5.38
CA ALA A 282 -19.03 23.17 -5.31
C ALA A 282 -18.54 21.88 -5.99
N TYR A 283 -17.27 21.85 -6.40
CA TYR A 283 -16.65 20.59 -6.81
C TYR A 283 -16.03 19.91 -5.59
N VAL A 284 -16.16 18.60 -5.48
CA VAL A 284 -15.66 17.81 -4.34
C VAL A 284 -14.14 17.93 -4.18
N ASN A 285 -13.41 18.20 -5.26
CA ASN A 285 -11.97 18.40 -5.21
C ASN A 285 -11.61 19.40 -6.31
N ASP A 286 -11.59 20.70 -6.04
CA ASP A 286 -11.31 21.73 -7.05
C ASP A 286 -9.84 22.17 -7.05
N LYS A 287 -9.53 23.28 -7.74
CA LYS A 287 -8.17 23.85 -7.81
C LYS A 287 -7.65 24.44 -6.48
N THR A 288 -8.50 24.59 -5.46
CA THR A 288 -8.13 25.20 -4.17
C THR A 288 -7.62 24.17 -3.17
N THR A 289 -7.75 22.88 -3.48
CA THR A 289 -7.24 21.79 -2.65
C THR A 289 -5.72 21.68 -2.75
N THR A 290 -5.08 21.10 -1.73
CA THR A 290 -3.61 20.87 -1.74
C THR A 290 -3.21 19.60 -2.50
N ALA A 291 -4.18 18.84 -3.01
CA ALA A 291 -3.93 17.60 -3.74
C ALA A 291 -3.39 17.86 -5.15
N ASN A 292 -2.55 16.97 -5.67
CA ASN A 292 -1.99 17.10 -7.02
C ASN A 292 -2.92 16.61 -8.16
N HIS A 293 -4.20 16.35 -7.86
CA HIS A 293 -5.15 15.75 -8.79
C HIS A 293 -6.53 16.43 -8.72
N HIS A 294 -6.56 17.74 -8.97
CA HIS A 294 -7.79 18.54 -8.97
C HIS A 294 -8.85 17.98 -9.93
N TYR A 295 -10.11 18.24 -9.59
CA TYR A 295 -11.34 17.82 -10.27
C TYR A 295 -11.50 16.30 -10.43
N SER A 296 -10.65 15.53 -9.75
CA SER A 296 -10.61 14.07 -9.80
C SER A 296 -10.84 13.47 -8.43
N ILE A 297 -11.47 12.29 -8.41
CA ILE A 297 -11.55 11.40 -7.25
C ILE A 297 -10.66 10.19 -7.53
N ARG A 298 -9.58 10.05 -6.78
CA ARG A 298 -8.73 8.86 -6.75
C ARG A 298 -9.23 7.84 -5.74
N ARG A 299 -9.17 6.57 -6.13
CA ARG A 299 -9.38 5.41 -5.25
C ARG A 299 -8.43 5.41 -4.04
N ASN A 300 -8.75 4.64 -3.01
CA ASN A 300 -7.97 4.48 -1.78
C ASN A 300 -7.60 5.79 -1.05
N HIS A 301 -8.46 6.81 -1.15
CA HIS A 301 -8.29 8.10 -0.46
C HIS A 301 -9.58 8.51 0.25
N HIS A 302 -9.42 9.38 1.25
CA HIS A 302 -10.50 10.05 1.96
C HIS A 302 -10.58 11.52 1.55
N TYR A 303 -11.70 11.92 0.97
CA TYR A 303 -12.05 13.31 0.70
C TYR A 303 -12.88 13.84 1.86
N LYS A 304 -12.22 14.55 2.78
CA LYS A 304 -12.90 15.24 3.89
C LYS A 304 -13.32 16.62 3.43
N LEU A 305 -14.64 16.84 3.38
CA LEU A 305 -15.26 18.08 2.93
C LEU A 305 -15.69 18.93 4.13
N ASP A 306 -15.20 20.15 4.20
CA ASP A 306 -15.55 21.13 5.22
C ASP A 306 -16.20 22.35 4.55
N GLY A 307 -17.53 22.40 4.60
CA GLY A 307 -18.33 23.46 4.00
C GLY A 307 -18.66 24.58 4.98
N THR A 308 -18.47 25.83 4.57
CA THR A 308 -18.88 27.02 5.34
C THR A 308 -19.82 27.88 4.51
N ILE A 309 -21.07 27.99 4.94
CA ILE A 309 -22.04 28.90 4.32
C ILE A 309 -21.84 30.30 4.92
N THR A 310 -21.55 31.27 4.05
CA THR A 310 -21.17 32.64 4.46
C THR A 310 -22.20 33.71 4.12
N LYS A 311 -23.07 33.43 3.16
CA LYS A 311 -24.14 34.31 2.67
C LYS A 311 -25.11 33.51 1.80
N MET A 312 -26.18 34.13 1.32
CA MET A 312 -27.04 33.54 0.29
C MET A 312 -26.35 33.55 -1.09
N GLY A 313 -26.65 32.58 -1.96
CA GLY A 313 -26.17 32.52 -3.36
C GLY A 313 -25.53 31.19 -3.74
N GLU A 314 -25.28 30.96 -5.03
CA GLU A 314 -24.97 29.61 -5.54
C GLU A 314 -23.49 29.19 -5.44
N PHE A 315 -22.56 30.03 -5.90
CA PHE A 315 -21.15 29.63 -6.06
C PHE A 315 -20.20 30.23 -5.02
N SER A 316 -20.26 31.55 -4.79
CA SER A 316 -19.32 32.23 -3.87
C SER A 316 -19.71 32.17 -2.39
N SER A 317 -20.79 31.44 -2.09
CA SER A 317 -21.49 31.54 -0.82
C SER A 317 -21.29 30.31 0.07
N LEU A 318 -20.90 29.18 -0.52
CA LEU A 318 -20.37 28.01 0.18
C LEU A 318 -18.86 27.96 -0.05
N LEU A 319 -18.08 28.29 0.98
CA LEU A 319 -16.65 28.04 0.97
C LEU A 319 -16.43 26.56 1.31
N LEU A 320 -16.02 25.77 0.32
CA LEU A 320 -15.70 24.37 0.50
C LEU A 320 -14.17 24.21 0.60
N THR A 321 -13.70 23.70 1.73
CA THR A 321 -12.33 23.18 1.85
C THR A 321 -12.38 21.67 1.71
N THR A 322 -11.47 21.10 0.92
CA THR A 322 -11.33 19.65 0.80
C THR A 322 -9.93 19.23 1.21
N THR A 323 -9.86 18.38 2.24
CA THR A 323 -8.62 17.71 2.63
C THR A 323 -8.61 16.31 2.05
N VAL A 324 -7.61 15.99 1.23
CA VAL A 324 -7.41 14.64 0.69
C VAL A 324 -6.42 13.90 1.59
N LEU A 325 -6.89 12.87 2.29
CA LEU A 325 -6.11 12.06 3.21
C LEU A 325 -5.89 10.65 2.62
N PRO A 326 -4.83 9.94 3.04
CA PRO A 326 -4.76 8.48 2.84
C PRO A 326 -6.03 7.80 3.39
N TRP A 327 -6.42 6.66 2.81
CA TRP A 327 -7.61 5.93 3.28
C TRP A 327 -7.51 5.61 4.77
N THR A 328 -6.41 5.00 5.16
CA THR A 328 -6.04 4.79 6.56
C THR A 328 -5.22 6.01 6.97
N VAL A 329 -5.88 6.99 7.56
CA VAL A 329 -5.18 7.89 8.47
C VAL A 329 -4.72 7.00 9.61
N GLU A 330 -3.44 6.99 9.95
CA GLU A 330 -2.96 6.32 11.16
C GLU A 330 -3.72 6.92 12.35
N ASN A 331 -4.87 6.34 12.69
CA ASN A 331 -5.52 6.55 13.97
C ASN A 331 -4.70 5.71 14.94
N LEU A 332 -3.66 6.32 15.50
CA LEU A 332 -2.80 5.72 16.52
C LEU A 332 -3.57 5.26 17.78
N ASP A 333 -4.88 5.53 17.85
CA ASP A 333 -5.78 5.13 18.93
C ASP A 333 -6.42 3.74 18.82
N TYR A 334 -6.50 3.12 17.64
CA TYR A 334 -7.11 1.78 17.50
C TYR A 334 -6.04 0.70 17.47
N GLY A 335 -5.89 0.04 18.62
CA GLY A 335 -4.81 -0.89 18.90
C GLY A 335 -4.72 -2.06 17.94
N PHE A 336 -3.63 -2.11 17.18
CA PHE A 336 -2.83 -3.29 16.83
C PHE A 336 -1.44 -2.83 16.34
N LEU A 337 -0.65 -2.16 17.20
CA LEU A 337 0.78 -2.03 16.93
C LEU A 337 1.49 -3.11 17.73
N VAL A 338 1.85 -4.23 17.10
CA VAL A 338 2.93 -5.05 17.64
C VAL A 338 4.14 -4.10 17.72
N PRO A 339 4.67 -3.85 18.92
CA PRO A 339 5.69 -2.82 19.07
C PRO A 339 6.92 -3.25 18.27
N TYR A 340 7.56 -2.29 17.60
CA TYR A 340 8.68 -2.57 16.73
C TYR A 340 9.77 -1.50 16.85
N VAL A 341 10.97 -1.85 16.45
CA VAL A 341 12.09 -0.92 16.33
C VAL A 341 11.94 -0.15 15.03
N ALA A 342 11.80 1.17 15.12
CA ALA A 342 11.78 2.08 13.96
C ALA A 342 13.18 2.25 13.35
N GLU A 343 14.22 2.21 14.17
CA GLU A 343 15.61 2.20 13.73
C GLU A 343 16.51 1.58 14.80
N ILE A 344 17.53 0.84 14.37
CA ILE A 344 18.63 0.38 15.22
C ILE A 344 19.96 0.53 14.50
N ASN A 345 20.94 1.14 15.16
CA ASN A 345 22.25 1.42 14.59
C ASN A 345 23.40 1.05 15.56
N PRO A 346 24.34 0.18 15.16
CA PRO A 346 24.42 -0.48 13.85
C PRO A 346 23.38 -1.60 13.70
N HIS A 347 22.83 -1.77 12.50
CA HIS A 347 21.81 -2.80 12.21
C HIS A 347 22.33 -4.23 12.46
N ALA A 348 23.63 -4.44 12.24
CA ALA A 348 24.30 -5.73 12.42
C ALA A 348 24.15 -6.34 13.83
N VAL A 349 23.85 -5.53 14.87
CA VAL A 349 23.63 -6.06 16.23
C VAL A 349 22.47 -7.06 16.31
N ILE A 350 21.50 -6.98 15.39
CA ILE A 350 20.36 -7.92 15.35
C ILE A 350 20.79 -9.30 14.86
N THR A 351 21.69 -9.34 13.86
CA THR A 351 21.98 -10.57 13.10
C THR A 351 23.21 -11.31 13.59
N GLN A 352 24.08 -10.65 14.36
CA GLN A 352 25.35 -11.23 14.83
C GLN A 352 25.33 -11.56 16.32
N ASP A 353 26.25 -12.43 16.71
CA ASP A 353 26.59 -12.63 18.12
C ASP A 353 27.45 -11.45 18.61
N ASN A 354 26.94 -10.66 19.55
CA ASN A 354 27.62 -9.47 20.03
C ASN A 354 28.54 -9.82 21.21
N VAL A 355 29.85 -9.75 20.99
CA VAL A 355 30.85 -10.10 22.01
C VAL A 355 31.10 -8.91 22.95
N VAL A 356 31.04 -9.16 24.25
CA VAL A 356 31.34 -8.19 25.32
C VAL A 356 32.34 -8.78 26.32
N THR A 357 33.01 -7.92 27.07
CA THR A 357 33.88 -8.32 28.19
C THR A 357 33.49 -7.57 29.45
N PHE A 358 34.24 -7.79 30.53
CA PHE A 358 34.11 -6.99 31.75
C PHE A 358 34.48 -5.51 31.51
N GLU A 359 35.45 -5.26 30.62
CA GLU A 359 35.98 -3.93 30.29
C GLU A 359 35.27 -3.26 29.10
N ASN A 360 34.76 -4.05 28.15
CA ASN A 360 34.18 -3.55 26.90
C ASN A 360 32.68 -3.86 26.81
N SER A 361 31.87 -2.81 26.71
CA SER A 361 30.42 -2.91 26.51
C SER A 361 30.04 -2.91 25.03
N LEU A 362 28.96 -3.64 24.71
CA LEU A 362 28.20 -3.44 23.47
C LEU A 362 27.50 -2.10 23.59
N SER A 363 27.55 -1.26 22.54
CA SER A 363 26.80 0.00 22.48
C SER A 363 26.15 0.19 21.12
N PHE A 364 24.88 0.56 21.12
CA PHE A 364 24.10 0.86 19.91
C PHE A 364 22.96 1.82 20.24
N THR A 365 22.30 2.35 19.20
CA THR A 365 21.16 3.25 19.34
C THR A 365 19.88 2.62 18.82
N VAL A 366 18.74 2.96 19.42
CA VAL A 366 17.40 2.47 19.02
C VAL A 366 16.35 3.57 19.04
N ARG A 367 15.39 3.47 18.12
CA ARG A 367 14.09 4.14 18.17
C ARG A 367 13.00 3.07 18.23
N ILE A 368 12.10 3.11 19.21
CA ILE A 368 11.06 2.10 19.39
C ILE A 368 9.69 2.76 19.20
N LYS A 369 8.83 2.13 18.39
CA LYS A 369 7.43 2.55 18.17
C LYS A 369 6.48 1.54 18.79
N GLY A 370 5.62 2.04 19.67
CA GLY A 370 4.49 1.33 20.25
C GLY A 370 3.20 2.14 20.07
N ARG A 371 2.21 1.87 20.94
CA ARG A 371 1.01 2.72 21.03
C ARG A 371 1.38 4.12 21.50
N ASP A 372 0.60 5.13 21.12
CA ASP A 372 0.79 6.48 21.62
C ASP A 372 0.75 6.54 23.16
N GLY A 373 1.72 7.24 23.74
CA GLY A 373 1.94 7.32 25.19
C GLY A 373 2.55 6.07 25.83
N SER A 374 2.73 4.97 25.10
CA SER A 374 3.34 3.76 25.66
C SER A 374 4.85 3.94 25.90
N ARG A 375 5.38 3.12 26.82
CA ARG A 375 6.80 3.10 27.17
C ARG A 375 7.38 1.73 26.89
N TRP A 376 8.62 1.72 26.43
CA TRP A 376 9.39 0.49 26.29
C TRP A 376 10.28 0.25 27.51
N LYS A 377 10.67 -1.01 27.73
CA LYS A 377 11.66 -1.43 28.73
C LYS A 377 12.64 -2.44 28.15
N ALA A 378 13.93 -2.29 28.41
CA ALA A 378 14.97 -3.26 28.07
C ALA A 378 15.11 -4.32 29.17
N THR A 379 15.28 -5.58 28.78
CA THR A 379 15.43 -6.72 29.69
C THR A 379 16.53 -7.66 29.19
N LEU A 380 17.33 -8.17 30.12
CA LEU A 380 18.32 -9.23 29.90
C LEU A 380 17.77 -10.51 30.54
N ASP A 381 17.79 -11.63 29.82
CA ASP A 381 17.35 -12.92 30.39
C ASP A 381 18.38 -13.50 31.40
N ASN A 382 19.65 -13.13 31.27
CA ASN A 382 20.72 -13.44 32.22
C ASN A 382 21.28 -12.14 32.85
N GLY A 383 20.54 -11.60 33.81
CA GLY A 383 20.96 -10.44 34.61
C GLY A 383 21.98 -10.74 35.71
N LEU A 384 22.35 -12.02 35.93
CA LEU A 384 23.34 -12.41 36.93
C LEU A 384 24.78 -12.25 36.42
N GLU A 385 24.96 -12.40 35.11
CA GLU A 385 26.27 -12.36 34.47
C GLU A 385 26.46 -11.18 33.52
N PHE A 386 25.36 -10.53 33.13
CA PHE A 386 25.35 -9.35 32.27
C PHE A 386 24.52 -8.25 32.90
N GLY A 387 24.85 -7.00 32.60
CA GLY A 387 24.13 -5.84 33.09
C GLY A 387 24.22 -4.67 32.14
N PHE A 388 23.35 -3.68 32.37
CA PHE A 388 23.40 -2.41 31.65
C PHE A 388 24.57 -1.57 32.15
N ASP A 389 25.34 -1.02 31.21
CA ASP A 389 26.48 -0.17 31.52
C ASP A 389 26.05 1.29 31.73
N SER A 390 26.94 2.10 32.30
CA SER A 390 26.68 3.51 32.59
C SER A 390 26.22 4.30 31.36
N GLY A 391 25.14 5.05 31.52
CA GLY A 391 24.51 5.83 30.44
C GLY A 391 23.66 5.00 29.46
N SER A 392 23.43 3.70 29.71
CA SER A 392 22.41 2.95 28.99
C SER A 392 21.01 3.42 29.41
N ALA A 393 20.15 3.67 28.43
CA ALA A 393 18.72 3.68 28.69
C ALA A 393 18.23 2.26 29.00
N ILE A 394 17.34 2.12 29.97
CA ILE A 394 16.68 0.85 30.34
C ILE A 394 15.15 0.93 30.13
N ASP A 395 14.62 2.13 29.92
CA ASP A 395 13.25 2.41 29.56
C ASP A 395 13.18 3.75 28.79
N GLY A 396 12.04 4.00 28.13
CA GLY A 396 11.84 5.22 27.36
C GLY A 396 10.47 5.30 26.71
N ALA A 397 10.18 6.41 26.04
CA ALA A 397 8.98 6.59 25.24
C ALA A 397 9.05 5.71 23.99
N ALA A 398 7.94 5.04 23.68
CA ALA A 398 7.80 4.22 22.47
C ALA A 398 7.14 5.03 21.33
N ASP A 399 7.66 6.24 21.08
CA ASP A 399 7.07 7.20 20.12
C ASP A 399 7.55 7.01 18.66
N GLY A 400 8.58 6.19 18.43
CA GLY A 400 9.21 5.96 17.12
C GLY A 400 10.20 7.05 16.67
N THR A 401 10.42 8.07 17.48
CA THR A 401 11.18 9.28 17.14
C THR A 401 12.36 9.54 18.07
N THR A 402 12.22 9.25 19.36
CA THR A 402 13.27 9.47 20.36
C THR A 402 14.36 8.40 20.25
N VAL A 403 15.60 8.85 20.09
CA VAL A 403 16.78 7.98 19.99
C VAL A 403 17.33 7.67 21.38
N TYR A 404 17.49 6.39 21.69
CA TYR A 404 18.04 5.91 22.95
C TYR A 404 19.33 5.16 22.73
N THR A 405 20.33 5.40 23.58
CA THR A 405 21.58 4.61 23.59
C THR A 405 21.44 3.46 24.56
N ILE A 406 21.71 2.24 24.10
CA ILE A 406 21.72 1.02 24.90
C ILE A 406 23.16 0.55 25.05
N LYS A 407 23.55 0.19 26.28
CA LYS A 407 24.87 -0.36 26.58
C LYS A 407 24.77 -1.58 27.49
N VAL A 408 25.39 -2.69 27.09
CA VAL A 408 25.39 -3.94 27.86
C VAL A 408 26.82 -4.44 28.02
N LYS A 409 27.17 -4.93 29.22
CA LYS A 409 28.48 -5.50 29.52
C LYS A 409 28.37 -6.79 30.34
N ALA A 410 29.47 -7.55 30.37
CA ALA A 410 29.60 -8.64 31.33
C ALA A 410 29.90 -8.10 32.74
N LEU A 411 29.36 -8.74 33.77
CA LEU A 411 29.54 -8.36 35.18
C LEU A 411 30.70 -9.08 35.86
N LYS A 412 31.32 -10.05 35.18
CA LYS A 412 32.42 -10.86 35.70
C LYS A 412 33.57 -10.88 34.70
N PRO A 413 34.83 -10.93 35.15
CA PRO A 413 35.97 -11.19 34.26
C PRO A 413 35.80 -12.47 33.43
N ASN A 414 36.48 -12.54 32.30
CA ASN A 414 36.48 -13.73 31.43
C ASN A 414 37.06 -14.92 32.22
N GLY A 415 36.28 -15.99 32.35
CA GLY A 415 36.73 -17.24 32.98
C GLY A 415 37.42 -18.14 31.96
N ILE A 416 38.41 -18.92 32.39
CA ILE A 416 39.04 -19.95 31.54
C ILE A 416 37.97 -20.97 31.15
N GLY A 417 37.73 -21.15 29.85
CA GLY A 417 36.77 -22.13 29.33
C GLY A 417 35.29 -21.88 29.64
N ILE A 418 34.91 -20.74 30.23
CA ILE A 418 33.52 -20.41 30.56
C ILE A 418 32.99 -19.37 29.57
N GLN A 419 32.13 -19.81 28.65
CA GLN A 419 31.34 -18.92 27.81
C GLN A 419 30.02 -18.57 28.49
N ARG A 420 29.70 -17.28 28.57
CA ARG A 420 28.43 -16.78 29.12
C ARG A 420 27.60 -16.14 28.02
N ARG A 421 26.27 -16.21 28.15
CA ARG A 421 25.33 -15.68 27.16
C ARG A 421 24.16 -14.99 27.84
N THR A 422 23.61 -13.98 27.16
CA THR A 422 22.35 -13.33 27.50
C THR A 422 21.65 -12.90 26.22
N ASN A 423 20.32 -12.84 26.25
CA ASN A 423 19.50 -12.20 25.24
C ASN A 423 18.98 -10.88 25.79
N LEU A 424 19.21 -9.81 25.03
CA LEU A 424 18.60 -8.51 25.25
C LEU A 424 17.31 -8.41 24.43
N PHE A 425 16.20 -8.08 25.06
CA PHE A 425 14.94 -7.80 24.39
C PHE A 425 14.26 -6.57 24.97
N PHE A 426 13.42 -5.92 24.17
CA PHE A 426 12.59 -4.82 24.60
C PHE A 426 11.15 -5.28 24.74
N THR A 427 10.40 -4.69 25.67
CA THR A 427 8.95 -4.88 25.78
C THR A 427 8.21 -3.56 25.80
N VAL A 428 7.02 -3.53 25.20
CA VAL A 428 6.02 -2.47 25.37
C VAL A 428 4.74 -3.15 25.83
N ASP A 429 4.17 -2.70 26.96
CA ASP A 429 2.95 -3.27 27.55
C ASP A 429 3.00 -4.80 27.72
N GLY A 430 4.17 -5.33 28.07
CA GLY A 430 4.41 -6.76 28.27
C GLY A 430 4.64 -7.59 26.99
N LYS A 431 4.53 -7.01 25.79
CA LYS A 431 4.82 -7.68 24.52
C LYS A 431 6.25 -7.42 24.07
N LYS A 432 6.95 -8.45 23.58
CA LYS A 432 8.28 -8.29 22.98
C LYS A 432 8.21 -7.42 21.72
N VAL A 433 9.23 -6.58 21.55
CA VAL A 433 9.40 -5.69 20.40
C VAL A 433 10.06 -6.45 19.25
N ILE A 434 9.52 -6.32 18.04
CA ILE A 434 10.15 -6.80 16.82
C ILE A 434 11.34 -5.90 16.45
N LEU A 435 12.53 -6.47 16.29
CA LEU A 435 13.76 -5.72 16.01
C LEU A 435 13.91 -5.40 14.52
N ASP A 436 13.43 -6.29 13.64
CA ASP A 436 13.39 -6.07 12.19
C ASP A 436 12.19 -6.80 11.59
N LYS A 437 11.29 -6.06 10.94
CA LYS A 437 10.10 -6.64 10.30
C LYS A 437 10.43 -7.40 9.01
N ASN A 438 11.60 -7.17 8.43
CA ASN A 438 12.02 -7.75 7.15
C ASN A 438 12.75 -9.09 7.30
N ILE A 439 13.17 -9.44 8.52
CA ILE A 439 13.81 -10.73 8.82
C ILE A 439 12.72 -11.74 9.23
N ASN A 440 12.82 -12.97 8.73
CA ASN A 440 11.90 -14.05 9.09
C ASN A 440 12.69 -15.30 9.55
N PRO A 441 12.45 -15.83 10.77
CA PRO A 441 11.51 -15.33 11.78
C PRO A 441 11.89 -13.94 12.30
N GLN A 442 10.88 -13.14 12.64
CA GLN A 442 11.08 -11.77 13.14
C GLN A 442 11.87 -11.81 14.45
N PRO A 443 13.09 -11.24 14.49
CA PRO A 443 13.93 -11.29 15.66
C PRO A 443 13.35 -10.40 16.76
N THR A 444 13.26 -10.93 17.97
CA THR A 444 12.83 -10.19 19.17
C THR A 444 13.94 -10.03 20.21
N ASP A 445 15.10 -10.62 19.95
CA ASP A 445 16.19 -10.78 20.91
C ASP A 445 17.54 -10.50 20.23
N ILE A 446 18.39 -9.72 20.89
CA ILE A 446 19.79 -9.45 20.52
C ILE A 446 20.68 -10.38 21.34
N LYS A 447 21.47 -11.21 20.66
CA LYS A 447 22.37 -12.17 21.30
C LYS A 447 23.65 -11.48 21.76
N ILE A 448 24.00 -11.67 23.02
CA ILE A 448 25.19 -11.10 23.64
C ILE A 448 25.99 -12.23 24.32
N ILE A 449 27.30 -12.22 24.11
CA ILE A 449 28.19 -13.29 24.52
C ILE A 449 29.43 -12.72 25.20
N GLN A 450 29.87 -13.34 26.29
CA GLN A 450 31.24 -13.21 26.78
C GLN A 450 32.00 -14.49 26.46
N GLN A 451 33.05 -14.39 25.65
CA GLN A 451 33.92 -15.51 25.32
C GLN A 451 34.78 -15.91 26.53
N GLY A 452 34.95 -17.22 26.75
CA GLY A 452 35.98 -17.72 27.66
C GLY A 452 37.37 -17.43 27.08
N LEU A 453 38.37 -17.31 27.97
CA LEU A 453 39.78 -17.27 27.55
C LEU A 453 40.22 -18.61 26.95
#